data_AF-A0A8N4F406-F1
#
_entry.id   AF-A0A8N4F406-F1
#
_cell.length_a   1.000
_cell.length_b   1.000
_cell.length_c   1.000
_cell.angle_alpha   90.00
_cell.angle_beta   90.00
_cell.angle_gamma   90.00
#
_symmetry.space_group_name_H-M   'P 1'
#
loop_
_entity.id
_entity.type
_entity.pdbx_description
1 polymer ?
#
loop_
_entity_poly.entity_id
_entity_poly.type
_entity_poly.pdbx_seq_one_letter_code
_entity_poly.pdbx_strand_id
1 'polypeptide(L)'
;MSTRLGVRRESNILSASSRVADDGRVYYQVEVNIKSYASNNELAVMPQDRIQRLEWDRRYLSVLGVENNRLYELRLQSPENMFTEEEKDLREVMDSFRVLKAMD
;
A
#
# COMPACT_ATOMS: atom_id res chain seq x y z
N MET A 1 -9.95 -6.36 4.16
CA MET A 1 -10.75 -6.23 2.93
C MET A 1 -12.16 -5.78 3.32
N SER A 2 -12.72 -4.72 2.71
CA SER A 2 -14.11 -4.31 3.01
C SER A 2 -15.09 -5.16 2.21
N THR A 3 -16.07 -5.73 2.89
CA THR A 3 -17.15 -6.56 2.34
C THR A 3 -18.41 -5.76 1.99
N ARG A 4 -18.37 -4.42 2.10
CA ARG A 4 -19.50 -3.55 1.77
C ARG A 4 -19.84 -3.64 0.28
N LEU A 5 -21.08 -4.04 -0.03
CA LEU A 5 -21.60 -4.13 -1.38
C LEU A 5 -21.56 -2.75 -2.05
N GLY A 6 -21.06 -2.69 -3.29
CA GLY A 6 -20.96 -1.43 -4.06
C GLY A 6 -19.67 -0.63 -3.83
N VAL A 7 -18.70 -1.17 -3.08
CA VAL A 7 -17.35 -0.59 -3.01
C VAL A 7 -16.55 -0.96 -4.25
N ARG A 8 -16.09 0.06 -4.99
CA ARG A 8 -15.19 -0.08 -6.12
C ARG A 8 -13.81 0.42 -5.73
N ARG A 9 -12.77 -0.38 -5.96
CA ARG A 9 -11.38 0.03 -5.75
C ARG A 9 -10.66 0.11 -7.06
N GLU A 10 -9.94 1.20 -7.26
CA GLU A 10 -9.02 1.39 -8.37
C GLU A 10 -7.61 1.43 -7.79
N SER A 11 -6.69 0.69 -8.39
CA SER A 11 -5.29 0.63 -7.97
C SER A 11 -4.38 0.97 -9.15
N ASN A 12 -3.41 1.84 -8.92
CA ASN A 12 -2.40 2.20 -9.90
C ASN A 12 -1.00 2.00 -9.31
N ILE A 13 -0.13 1.29 -10.04
CA ILE A 13 1.27 1.14 -9.65
C ILE A 13 1.99 2.44 -9.98
N LEU A 14 2.56 3.08 -8.96
CA LEU A 14 3.33 4.32 -9.13
C LEU A 14 4.79 4.01 -9.44
N SER A 15 5.36 3.06 -8.71
CA SER A 15 6.74 2.60 -8.92
C SER A 15 6.91 1.15 -8.50
N ALA A 16 7.85 0.48 -9.15
CA ALA A 16 8.29 -0.86 -8.80
C ALA A 16 9.79 -0.94 -9.08
N SER A 17 10.59 -1.17 -8.05
CA SER A 17 12.04 -1.21 -8.14
C SER A 17 12.63 -2.30 -7.25
N SER A 18 13.89 -2.60 -7.48
CA SER A 18 14.68 -3.48 -6.62
C SER A 18 15.94 -2.76 -6.19
N ARG A 19 16.36 -2.95 -4.93
CA ARG A 19 17.63 -2.45 -4.40
C ARG A 19 18.40 -3.56 -3.72
N VAL A 20 19.73 -3.50 -3.78
CA VAL A 20 20.61 -4.29 -2.92
C VAL A 20 20.94 -3.44 -1.70
N ALA A 21 20.69 -3.94 -0.49
CA ALA A 21 21.06 -3.22 0.73
C ALA A 21 22.50 -3.53 1.16
N ASP A 22 22.93 -2.86 2.22
CA ASP A 22 24.24 -3.03 2.88
C ASP A 22 24.46 -4.44 3.44
N ASP A 23 23.40 -5.20 3.69
CA ASP A 23 23.44 -6.61 4.06
C ASP A 23 23.67 -7.57 2.86
N GLY A 24 23.83 -7.02 1.65
CA GLY A 24 24.04 -7.77 0.40
C GLY A 24 22.77 -8.41 -0.17
N ARG A 25 21.58 -8.12 0.39
CA ARG A 25 20.32 -8.75 0.00
C ARG A 25 19.51 -7.87 -0.91
N VAL A 26 18.73 -8.53 -1.77
CA VAL A 26 17.80 -7.85 -2.68
C VAL A 26 16.48 -7.60 -1.95
N TYR A 27 16.04 -6.36 -1.98
CA TYR A 27 14.73 -5.93 -1.53
C TYR A 27 13.95 -5.39 -2.72
N TYR A 28 12.66 -5.71 -2.78
CA TYR A 28 11.75 -5.16 -3.77
C TYR A 28 10.90 -4.07 -3.13
N GLN A 29 10.85 -2.91 -3.77
CA GLN A 29 10.04 -1.78 -3.36
C GLN A 29 8.91 -1.59 -4.37
N VAL A 30 7.68 -1.53 -3.88
CA VAL A 30 6.49 -1.33 -4.70
C VAL A 30 5.65 -0.23 -4.08
N GLU A 31 5.31 0.77 -4.90
CA GLU A 31 4.44 1.87 -4.51
C GLU A 31 3.15 1.81 -5.34
N VAL A 32 2.02 1.87 -4.65
CA VAL A 32 0.69 1.75 -5.27
C VAL A 32 -0.21 2.85 -4.73
N ASN A 33 -0.86 3.60 -5.62
CA ASN A 33 -1.97 4.46 -5.25
C ASN A 33 -3.27 3.65 -5.33
N ILE A 34 -4.07 3.68 -4.27
CA ILE A 34 -5.36 2.99 -4.22
C ILE A 34 -6.45 4.01 -3.87
N LYS A 35 -7.49 4.02 -4.69
CA LYS A 35 -8.69 4.82 -4.51
C LYS A 35 -9.86 3.91 -4.19
N SER A 36 -10.60 4.23 -3.15
CA SER A 36 -11.83 3.52 -2.79
C SER A 36 -13.01 4.43 -3.02
N TYR A 37 -13.92 3.96 -3.86
CA TYR A 37 -15.19 4.59 -4.13
C TYR A 37 -16.29 3.79 -3.45
N ALA A 38 -17.12 4.46 -2.66
CA ALA A 38 -18.26 3.85 -2.00
C ALA A 38 -19.50 4.71 -2.20
N SER A 39 -20.66 4.07 -2.17
CA SER A 39 -21.93 4.79 -1.99
C SER A 39 -22.26 4.79 -0.49
N ASN A 40 -22.63 5.95 0.03
CA ASN A 40 -23.07 6.12 1.41
C ASN A 40 -24.60 6.08 1.55
N ASN A 41 -25.33 5.86 0.46
CA ASN A 41 -26.77 5.74 0.49
C ASN A 41 -27.20 4.29 0.72
N GLU A 42 -27.45 3.94 1.98
CA GLU A 42 -27.87 2.59 2.40
C GLU A 42 -29.27 2.20 1.88
N LEU A 43 -30.08 3.17 1.48
CA LEU A 43 -31.45 2.98 0.97
C LEU A 43 -31.52 2.97 -0.57
N ALA A 44 -30.38 3.07 -1.27
CA ALA A 44 -30.31 3.00 -2.73
C ALA A 44 -30.62 1.58 -3.24
N VAL A 45 -31.89 1.31 -3.51
CA VAL A 45 -32.35 0.03 -4.06
C VAL A 45 -31.98 -0.08 -5.54
N MET A 46 -32.18 1.00 -6.32
CA MET A 46 -31.95 1.00 -7.76
C MET A 46 -30.49 1.34 -8.11
N PRO A 47 -29.91 0.79 -9.20
CA PRO A 47 -28.52 1.07 -9.58
C PRO A 47 -28.20 2.56 -9.79
N GLN A 48 -29.16 3.35 -10.27
CA GLN A 48 -29.00 4.78 -10.53
C GLN A 48 -28.80 5.60 -9.24
N ASP A 49 -29.34 5.13 -8.12
CA ASP A 49 -29.26 5.81 -6.82
C ASP A 49 -27.94 5.51 -6.09
N ARG A 50 -27.16 4.54 -6.58
CA ARG A 50 -25.86 4.11 -6.02
C ARG A 50 -24.72 4.97 -6.55
N ILE A 51 -24.82 6.28 -6.37
CA ILE A 51 -23.77 7.23 -6.78
C ILE A 51 -22.51 6.93 -5.97
N GLN A 52 -21.45 6.55 -6.66
CA GLN A 52 -20.15 6.28 -6.05
C GLN A 52 -19.40 7.59 -5.80
N ARG A 53 -18.89 7.76 -4.57
CA ARG A 53 -18.05 8.89 -4.17
C ARG A 53 -16.71 8.38 -3.67
N LEU A 54 -15.67 9.18 -3.85
CA LEU A 54 -14.35 8.90 -3.30
C LEU A 54 -14.44 8.89 -1.77
N GLU A 55 -14.22 7.73 -1.16
CA GLU A 55 -14.21 7.53 0.29
C GLU A 55 -12.80 7.79 0.85
N TRP A 56 -11.78 7.31 0.13
CA TRP A 56 -10.39 7.59 0.44
C TRP A 56 -9.48 7.39 -0.77
N ASP A 57 -8.36 8.10 -0.75
CA ASP A 57 -7.25 8.03 -1.69
C ASP A 57 -5.97 7.85 -0.86
N ARG A 58 -5.26 6.74 -1.04
CA ARG A 58 -4.13 6.35 -0.20
C ARG A 58 -2.97 5.83 -1.03
N ARG A 59 -1.77 6.21 -0.63
CA ARG A 59 -0.53 5.63 -1.13
C ARG A 59 -0.08 4.49 -0.22
N TYR A 60 0.21 3.35 -0.83
CA TYR A 60 0.78 2.18 -0.20
C TYR A 60 2.23 2.05 -0.63
N LEU A 61 3.12 1.89 0.34
CA LEU A 61 4.54 1.66 0.14
C LEU A 61 4.86 0.29 0.72
N SER A 62 5.41 -0.61 -0.09
CA SER A 62 5.75 -1.97 0.34
C SER A 62 7.21 -2.26 0.08
N VAL A 63 7.91 -2.77 1.09
CA VAL A 63 9.27 -3.31 0.98
C VAL A 63 9.22 -4.79 1.27
N LEU A 64 9.67 -5.60 0.32
CA LEU A 64 9.65 -7.05 0.37
C LEU A 64 11.08 -7.59 0.43
N GLY A 65 11.33 -8.54 1.33
CA GLY A 65 12.60 -9.23 1.46
C GLY A 65 12.37 -10.71 1.79
N VAL A 66 13.29 -11.59 1.37
CA VAL A 66 13.20 -13.02 1.61
C VAL A 66 14.40 -13.48 2.43
N GLU A 67 14.14 -14.23 3.50
CA GLU A 67 15.16 -14.92 4.28
C GLU A 67 14.56 -16.07 5.09
N ASN A 68 15.36 -17.08 5.47
CA ASN A 68 14.95 -18.23 6.28
C ASN A 68 13.74 -18.96 5.66
N ASN A 69 13.70 -19.03 4.32
CA ASN A 69 12.57 -19.55 3.53
C ASN A 69 11.22 -18.85 3.83
N ARG A 70 11.25 -17.58 4.22
CA ARG A 70 10.06 -16.77 4.51
C ARG A 70 10.11 -15.46 3.73
N LEU A 71 8.96 -15.03 3.24
CA LEU A 71 8.75 -13.70 2.68
C LEU A 71 8.36 -12.75 3.80
N TYR A 72 9.08 -11.66 3.92
CA TYR A 72 8.80 -10.57 4.85
C TYR A 72 8.35 -9.34 4.08
N GLU A 73 7.34 -8.65 4.60
CA GLU A 73 6.81 -7.42 4.04
C GLU A 73 6.74 -6.35 5.12
N LEU A 74 7.33 -5.19 4.85
CA LEU A 74 6.99 -3.95 5.52
C LEU A 74 6.05 -3.16 4.62
N ARG A 75 4.83 -2.90 5.10
CA ARG A 75 3.84 -2.10 4.38
C ARG A 75 3.49 -0.85 5.16
N LEU A 76 3.74 0.30 4.56
CA LEU A 76 3.33 1.61 5.06
C LEU A 76 2.17 2.13 4.21
N GLN A 77 1.32 2.98 4.81
CA GLN A 77 0.23 3.64 4.09
C GLN A 77 0.09 5.08 4.58
N SER A 78 -0.19 6.00 3.67
CA SER A 78 -0.47 7.41 3.97
C SER A 78 -1.60 7.92 3.07
N PRO A 79 -2.46 8.84 3.54
CA PRO A 79 -3.37 9.57 2.67
C PRO A 79 -2.62 10.27 1.52
N GLU A 80 -3.11 10.14 0.29
CA GLU A 80 -2.41 10.66 -0.89
C GLU A 80 -2.17 12.19 -0.80
N ASN A 81 -3.06 12.92 -0.15
CA ASN A 81 -2.97 14.38 0.04
C ASN A 81 -1.92 14.81 1.08
N MET A 82 -1.56 13.92 2.02
CA MET A 82 -0.55 14.18 3.06
C MET A 82 0.82 13.59 2.69
N PHE A 83 0.88 12.77 1.64
CA PHE A 83 2.07 12.02 1.30
C PHE A 83 3.31 12.90 1.17
N THR A 84 3.20 14.07 0.53
CA THR A 84 4.33 15.00 0.31
C THR A 84 4.98 15.47 1.62
N GLU A 85 4.21 15.60 2.70
CA GLU A 85 4.72 16.04 4.00
C GLU A 85 5.45 14.91 4.73
N GLU A 86 4.94 13.67 4.60
CA GLU A 86 5.46 12.49 5.28
C GLU A 86 6.49 11.70 4.45
N GLU A 87 6.66 12.04 3.16
CA GLU A 87 7.41 11.25 2.18
C GLU A 87 8.82 10.93 2.67
N LYS A 88 9.51 11.93 3.23
CA LYS A 88 10.88 11.77 3.71
C LYS A 88 10.95 10.71 4.81
N ASP A 89 10.12 10.85 5.84
CA ASP A 89 10.13 9.95 7.00
C ASP A 89 9.71 8.53 6.59
N LEU A 90 8.70 8.41 5.72
CA LEU A 90 8.27 7.12 5.19
C LEU A 90 9.38 6.43 4.38
N ARG A 91 10.12 7.17 3.56
CA ARG A 91 11.26 6.64 2.79
C ARG A 91 12.40 6.21 3.71
N GLU A 92 12.73 6.98 4.75
CA GLU A 92 13.73 6.58 5.75
C GLU A 92 13.33 5.26 6.43
N VAL A 93 12.05 5.10 6.80
CA VAL A 93 11.55 3.84 7.38
C VAL A 93 11.65 2.69 6.37
N MET A 94 11.28 2.88 5.10
CA MET A 94 11.43 1.86 4.05
C MET A 94 12.90 1.45 3.84
N ASP A 95 13.81 2.41 3.89
CA ASP A 95 15.24 2.17 3.68
C ASP A 95 15.90 1.53 4.91
N SER A 96 15.31 1.67 6.09
CA SER A 96 15.77 0.99 7.32
C SER A 96 15.40 -0.50 7.39
N PHE A 97 14.43 -0.96 6.59
CA PHE A 97 13.92 -2.33 6.66
C PHE A 97 15.00 -3.36 6.31
N ARG A 98 15.22 -4.34 7.20
CA ARG A 98 16.19 -5.43 7.01
C ARG A 98 15.60 -6.78 7.43
N VAL A 99 15.96 -7.83 6.71
CA VAL A 99 15.69 -9.22 7.09
C VAL A 99 16.93 -9.85 7.72
N LEU A 100 16.78 -10.41 8.91
CA LEU A 100 17.88 -11.05 9.64
C LEU A 100 17.91 -12.55 9.38
N LYS A 101 19.11 -13.08 9.18
CA LYS A 101 19.33 -14.52 9.18
C LYS A 101 19.17 -15.05 10.59
N ALA A 102 18.38 -16.11 10.77
CA ALA A 102 18.35 -16.79 12.05
C ALA A 102 19.72 -17.43 12.31
N MET A 103 20.28 -17.22 13.50
CA MET A 103 21.39 -18.05 13.96
C MET A 103 20.80 -19.39 14.40
N ASP A 104 21.32 -20.47 13.82
CA ASP A 104 21.04 -21.83 14.28
C ASP A 104 21.65 -22.08 15.68
#